data_AF-A0A2V5SUN5-F1
#
_entry.id   AF-A0A2V5SUN5-F1
#
_cell.length_a   1.000
_cell.length_b   1.000
_cell.length_c   1.000
_cell.angle_alpha   90.00
_cell.angle_beta   90.00
_cell.angle_gamma   90.00
#
_symmetry.space_group_name_H-M   'P 1'
#
loop_
_entity.id
_entity.type
_entity.pdbx_description
1 polymer ?
#
loop_
_entity_poly.entity_id
_entity_poly.type
_entity_poly.pdbx_seq_one_letter_code
_entity_poly.pdbx_strand_id
1 'polypeptide(L)'
;PQRFVYLDRFQSELFPEGNRRVVILSQVLPANSTIGYDDLSYLTVTKVNGKEIKSLGDLAEAVKQPIEGFIKIETEEDPKQIELDAAQVSTEAPVLQENYGISLLHRLD
;
A
#
# COMPACT_ATOMS: atom_id res chain seq x y z
N PRO A 1 8.02 -0.28 14.85
CA PRO A 1 7.09 -0.67 15.95
C PRO A 1 6.56 0.50 16.80
N GLN A 2 7.43 1.35 17.36
CA GLN A 2 7.02 2.44 18.26
C GLN A 2 6.10 3.49 17.60
N ARG A 3 6.28 3.78 16.29
CA ARG A 3 5.44 4.74 15.55
C ARG A 3 3.96 4.36 15.48
N PHE A 4 3.63 3.07 15.37
CA PHE A 4 2.23 2.65 15.27
C PHE A 4 1.52 2.79 16.62
N VAL A 5 2.27 2.61 17.72
CA VAL A 5 1.78 2.91 19.07
C VAL A 5 1.50 4.41 19.23
N TYR A 6 2.33 5.27 18.64
CA TYR A 6 2.07 6.72 18.59
C TYR A 6 0.79 7.04 17.79
N LEU A 7 0.65 6.50 16.58
CA LEU A 7 -0.54 6.74 15.74
C LEU A 7 -1.83 6.26 16.41
N ASP A 8 -1.79 5.12 17.09
CA ASP A 8 -2.91 4.59 17.86
C ASP A 8 -3.25 5.48 19.06
N ARG A 9 -2.23 5.86 19.86
CA ARG A 9 -2.43 6.68 21.06
C ARG A 9 -2.96 8.08 20.75
N PHE A 10 -2.54 8.70 19.65
CA PHE A 10 -2.85 10.09 19.31
C PHE A 10 -3.85 10.22 18.14
N GLN A 11 -4.57 9.15 17.80
CA GLN A 11 -5.46 9.10 16.64
C GLN A 11 -6.47 10.27 16.63
N SER A 12 -7.08 10.59 17.77
CA SER A 12 -8.09 11.67 17.89
C SER A 12 -7.52 13.07 17.66
N GLU A 13 -6.24 13.29 17.97
CA GLU A 13 -5.57 14.58 17.77
C GLU A 13 -5.06 14.71 16.33
N LEU A 14 -4.49 13.63 15.79
CA LEU A 14 -3.94 13.59 14.44
C LEU A 14 -5.04 13.61 13.37
N PHE A 15 -6.20 13.02 13.68
CA PHE A 15 -7.32 12.86 12.75
C PHE A 15 -8.64 13.33 13.40
N PRO A 16 -8.80 14.65 13.62
CA PRO A 16 -9.92 15.22 14.39
C PRO A 16 -11.28 15.03 13.71
N GLU A 17 -11.32 14.81 12.40
CA GLU A 17 -12.56 14.52 11.65
C GLU A 17 -13.12 13.12 11.91
N GLY A 18 -12.38 12.25 12.62
CA GLY A 18 -12.77 10.86 12.85
C GLY A 18 -12.67 9.98 11.59
N ASN A 19 -12.96 8.68 11.72
CA ASN A 19 -13.06 7.69 10.63
C ASN A 19 -11.82 7.46 9.75
N ARG A 20 -10.64 7.97 10.13
CA ARG A 20 -9.39 7.71 9.41
C ARG A 20 -8.70 6.45 9.95
N ARG A 21 -8.37 5.52 9.06
CA ARG A 21 -7.50 4.37 9.32
C ARG A 21 -6.13 4.64 8.72
N VAL A 22 -5.07 4.30 9.44
CA VAL A 22 -3.70 4.36 8.91
C VAL A 22 -3.48 3.11 8.07
N VAL A 23 -3.11 3.29 6.80
CA VAL A 23 -2.77 2.19 5.90
C VAL A 23 -1.26 1.99 5.91
N ILE A 24 -0.84 0.74 6.11
CA ILE A 24 0.55 0.38 6.32
C ILE A 24 0.93 -0.70 5.30
N LEU A 25 2.01 -0.49 4.56
CA LEU A 25 2.70 -1.53 3.81
C LEU A 25 3.46 -2.41 4.81
N SER A 26 2.89 -3.55 5.19
CA SER A 26 3.51 -4.43 6.19
C SER A 26 4.77 -5.10 5.67
N GLN A 27 4.71 -5.62 4.44
CA GLN A 27 5.78 -6.34 3.77
C GLN A 27 5.61 -6.27 2.26
N VAL A 28 6.70 -6.48 1.53
CA VAL A 28 6.68 -6.69 0.08
C VAL A 28 6.93 -8.17 -0.21
N LEU A 29 6.12 -8.77 -1.08
CA LEU A 29 6.37 -10.12 -1.56
C LEU A 29 7.36 -10.04 -2.74
N PRO A 30 8.48 -10.77 -2.71
CA PRO A 30 9.44 -10.77 -3.80
C PRO A 30 8.80 -11.25 -5.12
N ALA A 31 8.94 -10.42 -6.16
CA ALA A 31 8.46 -10.63 -7.52
C ALA A 31 9.31 -9.80 -8.50
N ASN A 32 9.21 -10.07 -9.80
CA ASN A 32 9.94 -9.25 -10.78
C ASN A 32 9.45 -7.79 -10.79
N SER A 33 8.16 -7.57 -10.49
CA SER A 33 7.58 -6.22 -10.36
C SER A 33 8.02 -5.46 -9.11
N THR A 34 8.63 -6.12 -8.14
CA THR A 34 9.02 -5.53 -6.84
C THR A 34 10.53 -5.55 -6.58
N ILE A 35 11.35 -5.80 -7.62
CA ILE A 35 12.81 -5.80 -7.52
C ILE A 35 13.30 -4.46 -6.96
N GLY A 36 14.08 -4.51 -5.86
CA GLY A 36 14.61 -3.32 -5.19
C GLY A 36 13.68 -2.72 -4.14
N TYR A 37 12.48 -3.30 -3.97
CA TYR A 37 11.53 -2.94 -2.92
C TYR A 37 11.28 -4.08 -1.93
N ASP A 38 11.89 -5.24 -2.13
CA ASP A 38 11.68 -6.48 -1.38
C ASP A 38 11.99 -6.36 0.12
N ASP A 39 12.93 -5.49 0.51
CA ASP A 39 13.26 -5.21 1.91
C ASP A 39 12.36 -4.15 2.57
N LEU A 40 11.45 -3.50 1.81
CA LEU A 40 10.58 -2.46 2.35
C LEU A 40 9.50 -3.06 3.25
N SER A 41 9.38 -2.47 4.44
CA SER A 41 8.38 -2.91 5.41
C SER A 41 7.95 -1.78 6.33
N TYR A 42 6.74 -1.95 6.86
CA TYR A 42 6.10 -1.06 7.81
C TYR A 42 5.90 0.39 7.35
N LEU A 43 5.90 0.69 6.05
CA LEU A 43 5.77 2.07 5.57
C LEU A 43 4.32 2.56 5.65
N THR A 44 4.11 3.81 6.04
CA THR A 44 2.77 4.42 6.08
C THR A 44 2.43 4.94 4.69
N VAL A 45 1.33 4.45 4.10
CA VAL A 45 0.87 4.89 2.77
C VAL A 45 0.05 6.16 2.92
N THR A 46 0.45 7.23 2.23
CA THR A 46 -0.21 8.54 2.30
C THR A 46 -1.07 8.80 1.06
N LYS A 47 -0.58 8.44 -0.12
CA LYS A 47 -1.31 8.56 -1.39
C LYS A 47 -1.04 7.40 -2.32
N VAL A 48 -1.99 7.14 -3.22
CA VAL A 48 -1.77 6.30 -4.40
C VAL A 48 -2.33 7.02 -5.62
N ASN A 49 -1.53 7.10 -6.68
CA ASN A 49 -1.89 7.77 -7.92
C ASN A 49 -2.41 9.21 -7.66
N GLY A 50 -1.76 9.93 -6.74
CA GLY A 50 -2.12 11.29 -6.32
C GLY A 50 -3.36 11.39 -5.42
N LYS A 51 -4.08 10.29 -5.14
CA LYS A 51 -5.26 10.27 -4.26
C LYS A 51 -4.87 9.97 -2.82
N GLU A 52 -5.39 10.74 -1.87
CA GLU A 52 -5.16 10.53 -0.44
C GLU A 52 -5.78 9.22 0.04
N ILE A 53 -5.01 8.43 0.80
CA ILE A 53 -5.44 7.15 1.35
C ILE A 53 -5.78 7.31 2.83
N LYS A 54 -7.06 7.11 3.18
CA LYS A 54 -7.57 7.18 4.56
C LYS A 54 -8.14 5.84 5.04
N SER A 55 -8.17 4.83 4.17
CA SER A 55 -8.69 3.50 4.41
C SER A 55 -8.15 2.49 3.38
N LEU A 56 -8.31 1.19 3.67
CA LEU A 56 -8.02 0.13 2.69
C LEU A 56 -8.96 0.19 1.48
N GLY A 57 -10.18 0.71 1.64
CA GLY A 57 -11.10 0.94 0.53
C GLY A 57 -10.58 1.99 -0.44
N ASP A 58 -10.08 3.11 0.07
CA ASP A 58 -9.46 4.16 -0.77
C ASP A 58 -8.27 3.61 -1.56
N LEU A 59 -7.42 2.81 -0.89
CA LEU A 59 -6.29 2.14 -1.52
C LEU A 59 -6.75 1.24 -2.67
N ALA A 60 -7.73 0.38 -2.41
CA ALA A 60 -8.26 -0.57 -3.39
C ALA A 60 -8.86 0.12 -4.62
N GLU A 61 -9.48 1.29 -4.47
CA GLU A 61 -9.98 2.06 -5.60
C GLU A 61 -8.87 2.83 -6.33
N ALA A 62 -7.89 3.37 -5.60
CA ALA A 62 -6.81 4.15 -6.19
C ALA A 62 -5.89 3.31 -7.11
N VAL A 63 -5.57 2.08 -6.71
CA VAL A 63 -4.69 1.18 -7.49
C VAL A 63 -5.30 0.75 -8.83
N LYS A 64 -6.63 0.79 -8.97
CA LYS A 64 -7.35 0.46 -10.22
C LYS A 64 -7.16 1.49 -11.33
N GLN A 65 -6.61 2.67 -11.03
CA GLN A 65 -6.45 3.77 -11.97
C GLN A 65 -4.98 4.18 -12.11
N PRO A 66 -4.13 3.35 -12.76
CA PRO A 66 -2.73 3.68 -13.01
C PRO A 66 -2.56 5.01 -13.76
N ILE A 67 -1.50 5.75 -13.44
CA ILE A 67 -1.12 6.99 -14.12
C ILE A 67 0.10 6.71 -14.98
N GLU A 68 -0.01 6.95 -16.28
CA GLU A 68 1.07 6.71 -17.25
C GLU A 68 1.56 5.24 -17.27
N GLY A 69 0.67 4.30 -16.95
CA GLY A 69 0.98 2.87 -16.87
C GLY A 69 1.56 2.41 -15.53
N PHE A 70 1.74 3.32 -14.57
CA PHE A 70 2.31 3.02 -13.26
C PHE A 70 1.29 3.14 -12.13
N ILE A 71 1.43 2.29 -11.12
CA ILE A 71 0.84 2.46 -9.79
C ILE A 71 1.89 3.18 -8.94
N LYS A 72 1.63 4.45 -8.61
CA LYS A 72 2.53 5.29 -7.81
C LYS A 72 2.03 5.33 -6.38
N ILE A 73 2.79 4.74 -5.45
CA ILE A 73 2.46 4.65 -4.02
C ILE A 73 3.38 5.62 -3.27
N GLU A 74 2.81 6.66 -2.66
CA GLU A 74 3.55 7.60 -1.83
C GLU A 74 3.52 7.15 -0.36
N THR A 75 4.68 7.21 0.29
CA THR A 75 4.86 6.80 1.68
C THR A 75 5.36 7.94 2.55
N GLU A 76 5.01 7.92 3.83
CA GLU A 76 5.51 8.89 4.79
C GLU A 76 7.02 8.72 5.02
N GLU A 77 7.51 7.48 5.03
CA GLU A 77 8.94 7.19 5.22
C GLU A 77 9.65 6.93 3.88
N ASP A 78 10.98 6.92 3.90
CA ASP A 78 11.79 6.61 2.72
C ASP A 78 11.42 5.21 2.19
N PRO A 79 11.30 5.04 0.86
CA PRO A 79 11.80 5.93 -0.21
C PRO A 79 10.86 7.08 -0.61
N LYS A 80 9.80 7.38 0.14
CA LYS A 80 8.74 8.38 -0.15
C LYS A 80 7.84 8.06 -1.34
N GLN A 81 8.34 7.30 -2.31
CA GLN A 81 7.59 6.88 -3.48
C GLN A 81 8.05 5.50 -3.96
N ILE A 82 7.09 4.64 -4.25
CA ILE A 82 7.27 3.32 -4.85
C ILE A 82 6.46 3.33 -6.15
N GLU A 83 7.10 2.94 -7.25
CA GLU A 83 6.43 2.86 -8.55
C GLU A 83 6.42 1.42 -9.06
N LEU A 84 5.24 0.94 -9.47
CA LEU A 84 5.05 -0.40 -10.01
C LEU A 84 4.44 -0.31 -11.41
N ASP A 85 4.97 -1.07 -12.36
CA ASP A 85 4.37 -1.21 -13.70
C ASP A 85 3.03 -1.97 -13.58
N ALA A 86 1.93 -1.34 -13.98
CA ALA A 86 0.60 -1.89 -13.80
C ALA A 86 0.33 -3.12 -14.69
N ALA A 87 0.91 -3.17 -15.89
CA ALA A 87 0.75 -4.29 -16.80
C ALA A 87 1.50 -5.53 -16.28
N GLN A 88 2.72 -5.31 -15.76
CA GLN A 88 3.52 -6.36 -15.14
C GLN A 88 2.84 -6.90 -13.87
N VAL A 89 2.38 -6.02 -12.98
CA VAL A 89 1.63 -6.41 -11.76
C VAL A 89 0.40 -7.24 -12.12
N SER A 90 -0.38 -6.82 -13.12
CA SER A 90 -1.58 -7.57 -13.55
C SER A 90 -1.25 -8.96 -14.11
N THR A 91 -0.09 -9.11 -14.74
CA THR A 91 0.36 -10.38 -15.33
C THR A 91 0.89 -11.34 -14.24
N GLU A 92 1.57 -10.81 -13.23
CA GLU A 92 2.21 -11.59 -12.17
C GLU A 92 1.26 -11.97 -11.03
N ALA A 93 0.17 -11.21 -10.82
CA ALA A 93 -0.73 -11.41 -9.69
C ALA A 93 -1.23 -12.86 -9.52
N PRO A 94 -1.69 -13.59 -10.56
CA PRO A 94 -2.14 -14.98 -10.39
C PRO A 94 -1.02 -15.92 -9.93
N VAL A 95 0.18 -15.74 -10.47
CA VAL A 95 1.36 -16.56 -10.13
C VAL A 95 1.80 -16.30 -8.70
N LEU A 96 1.75 -15.04 -8.25
CA LEU A 96 2.06 -14.69 -6.86
C LEU A 96 1.03 -15.28 -5.89
N GLN A 97 -0.26 -15.29 -6.25
CA GLN A 97 -1.28 -15.92 -5.42
C GLN A 97 -1.02 -17.40 -5.21
N GLU A 98 -0.67 -18.12 -6.27
CA GLU A 98 -0.35 -19.54 -6.21
C GLU A 98 0.92 -19.80 -5.39
N ASN A 99 2.02 -19.12 -5.72
CA ASN A 99 3.32 -19.34 -5.09
C ASN A 99 3.33 -19.04 -3.58
N TYR A 100 2.58 -18.03 -3.15
CA TYR A 100 2.52 -17.62 -1.74
C TYR A 100 1.27 -18.14 -1.01
N GLY A 101 0.43 -18.98 -1.67
CA GLY A 101 -0.76 -19.58 -1.05
C GLY A 101 -1.86 -18.57 -0.67
N ILE A 102 -1.99 -17.48 -1.41
CA ILE A 102 -2.94 -16.38 -1.12
C ILE A 102 -4.27 -16.66 -1.80
N SER A 103 -5.27 -17.07 -1.02
CA SER A 103 -6.60 -17.41 -1.55
C SER A 103 -7.40 -16.20 -2.06
N LEU A 104 -7.16 -15.00 -1.51
CA LEU A 104 -7.86 -13.76 -1.89
C LEU A 104 -6.88 -12.58 -1.85
N LEU A 105 -6.88 -11.74 -2.89
CA LEU A 105 -6.00 -10.56 -2.99
C LEU A 105 -6.39 -9.40 -2.08
N HIS A 106 -7.64 -9.35 -1.61
CA HIS A 106 -8.12 -8.31 -0.72
C HIS A 106 -9.25 -8.83 0.19
N ARG A 107 -9.35 -8.23 1.37
CA ARG A 107 -10.47 -8.35 2.30
C ARG A 107 -10.81 -6.94 2.78
N LEU A 108 -11.99 -6.45 2.39
CA LEU A 108 -12.44 -5.07 2.62
C LEU A 108 -13.72 -5.12 3.46
N ASP A 109 -13.60 -5.60 4.70
CA ASP A 109 -14.71 -5.74 5.64
C ASP A 109 -14.62 -4.71 6.78
#